data_AF-X1NSM1-F1
#
_entry.id   AF-X1NSM1-F1
#
_cell.length_a   1.000
_cell.length_b   1.000
_cell.length_c   1.000
_cell.angle_alpha   90.00
_cell.angle_beta   90.00
_cell.angle_gamma   90.00
#
_symmetry.space_group_name_H-M   'P 1'
#
loop_
_entity.id
_entity.type
_entity.pdbx_description
1 polymer ?
#
loop_
_entity_poly.entity_id
_entity_poly.type
_entity_poly.pdbx_seq_one_letter_code
_entity_poly.pdbx_strand_id
1 'polypeptide(L)'
;NSPLQINNPDFTLEKILPEVISVIKPYEDEFDKNISVIAAGGIYTGADIYKYIQLGAQGVQMATRFVATYECDASIKFKETYLKCRKDDLMIIDSPVGLPGRAVKNKFLEEVSSGVRKPFKCPWKCLKTCNFKKATYCIALALTNAQQGKLED
;
A
#
# COMPACT_ATOMS: atom_id res chain seq x y z
N ASN A 1 3.69 -10.38 3.31
CA ASN A 1 2.77 -11.00 2.34
C ASN A 1 3.56 -11.65 1.22
N SER A 2 3.41 -12.96 1.05
CA SER A 2 3.91 -13.68 -0.13
C SER A 2 3.05 -13.32 -1.35
N PRO A 3 3.59 -13.33 -2.59
CA PRO A 3 2.80 -13.15 -3.81
C PRO A 3 1.55 -14.04 -3.88
N LEU A 4 1.59 -15.21 -3.23
CA LEU A 4 0.50 -16.18 -3.15
C LEU A 4 -0.74 -15.69 -2.38
N GLN A 5 -0.62 -14.65 -1.56
CA GLN A 5 -1.71 -14.19 -0.68
C GLN A 5 -2.57 -13.08 -1.31
N ILE A 6 -2.08 -12.41 -2.36
CA ILE A 6 -2.66 -11.13 -2.83
C ILE A 6 -4.10 -11.27 -3.35
N ASN A 7 -4.41 -12.39 -4.02
CA ASN A 7 -5.73 -12.67 -4.58
C ASN A 7 -6.42 -13.85 -3.90
N ASN A 8 -5.88 -14.34 -2.78
CA ASN A 8 -6.44 -15.47 -2.08
C ASN A 8 -7.53 -14.99 -1.11
N PRO A 9 -8.78 -15.51 -1.22
CA PRO A 9 -9.89 -15.10 -0.36
C PRO A 9 -9.66 -15.35 1.14
N ASP A 10 -8.78 -16.29 1.49
CA ASP A 10 -8.44 -16.60 2.89
C ASP A 10 -7.62 -15.48 3.55
N PHE A 11 -7.00 -14.60 2.76
CA PHE A 11 -6.20 -13.46 3.25
C PHE A 11 -6.96 -12.13 3.12
N THR A 12 -8.28 -12.19 3.06
CA THR A 12 -9.15 -11.00 3.08
C THR A 12 -9.19 -10.37 4.47
N LEU A 13 -9.44 -9.06 4.53
CA LEU A 13 -9.47 -8.33 5.80
C LEU A 13 -10.62 -8.83 6.70
N GLU A 14 -11.73 -9.27 6.11
CA GLU A 14 -12.86 -9.88 6.79
C GLU A 14 -12.53 -11.21 7.50
N LYS A 15 -11.48 -11.92 7.04
CA LYS A 15 -10.98 -13.15 7.66
C LYS A 15 -9.91 -12.87 8.69
N ILE A 16 -8.93 -12.04 8.32
CA ILE A 16 -7.77 -11.72 9.16
C ILE A 16 -8.19 -10.95 10.41
N LEU A 17 -9.14 -10.01 10.31
CA LEU A 17 -9.49 -9.12 11.42
C LEU A 17 -10.03 -9.89 12.65
N PRO A 18 -11.05 -10.76 12.54
CA PRO A 18 -11.51 -11.54 13.69
C PRO A 18 -10.43 -12.45 14.30
N GLU A 19 -9.57 -13.04 13.46
CA GLU A 19 -8.46 -13.89 13.91
C GLU A 19 -7.45 -13.10 14.75
N VAL A 20 -7.07 -11.91 14.28
CA VAL A 20 -6.16 -11.01 15.01
C VAL A 20 -6.76 -10.58 16.35
N ILE A 21 -8.05 -10.21 16.37
CA ILE A 21 -8.75 -9.87 17.61
C ILE A 21 -8.75 -11.05 18.59
N SER A 22 -9.01 -12.26 18.09
CA SER A 22 -8.99 -13.48 18.91
C SER A 22 -7.62 -13.76 19.53
N VAL A 23 -6.54 -13.48 18.80
CA VAL A 23 -5.17 -13.66 19.29
C VAL A 23 -4.79 -12.58 20.32
N ILE A 24 -5.31 -11.36 20.17
CA ILE A 24 -5.00 -10.24 21.05
C ILE A 24 -5.69 -10.35 22.41
N LYS A 25 -6.93 -10.85 22.44
CA LYS A 25 -7.77 -10.88 23.65
C LYS A 25 -7.12 -11.51 24.89
N PRO A 26 -6.43 -12.67 24.81
CA PRO A 26 -5.73 -13.22 25.97
C PRO A 26 -4.65 -12.31 26.54
N TYR A 27 -3.99 -11.50 25.71
CA TYR A 27 -2.99 -10.53 26.14
C TYR A 27 -3.64 -9.30 26.79
N GLU A 28 -4.80 -8.85 26.30
CA GLU A 28 -5.54 -7.78 26.98
C GLU A 28 -5.95 -8.21 28.40
N ASP A 29 -6.43 -9.46 28.54
CA ASP A 29 -6.83 -10.05 29.81
C ASP A 29 -5.64 -10.26 30.76
N GLU A 30 -4.50 -10.73 30.26
CA GLU A 30 -3.28 -10.96 31.05
C GLU A 30 -2.68 -9.66 31.58
N PHE A 31 -2.63 -8.62 30.74
CA PHE A 31 -1.94 -7.37 31.07
C PHE A 31 -2.85 -6.25 31.57
N ASP A 32 -4.18 -6.46 31.59
CA ASP A 32 -5.18 -5.43 31.90
C ASP A 32 -4.96 -4.15 31.08
N LYS A 33 -4.74 -4.33 29.76
CA LYS A 33 -4.48 -3.25 28.79
C LYS A 33 -5.28 -3.47 27.53
N ASN A 34 -5.98 -2.42 27.09
CA ASN A 34 -6.62 -2.44 25.79
C ASN A 34 -5.58 -2.31 24.66
N ILE A 35 -5.69 -3.16 23.65
CA ILE A 35 -4.87 -3.16 22.44
C ILE A 35 -5.81 -2.91 21.25
N SER A 36 -5.83 -1.68 20.75
CA SER A 36 -6.77 -1.31 19.70
C SER A 36 -6.42 -1.93 18.34
N VAL A 37 -7.39 -2.57 17.69
CA VAL A 37 -7.22 -3.13 16.34
C VAL A 37 -7.87 -2.23 15.29
N ILE A 38 -7.06 -1.75 14.33
CA ILE A 38 -7.48 -0.85 13.26
C ILE A 38 -7.44 -1.59 11.92
N ALA A 39 -8.57 -1.63 11.21
CA ALA A 39 -8.68 -2.27 9.90
C ALA A 39 -8.16 -1.34 8.78
N ALA A 40 -7.37 -1.85 7.84
CA ALA A 40 -6.79 -1.04 6.77
C ALA A 40 -6.77 -1.79 5.43
N GLY A 41 -7.08 -1.07 4.35
CA GLY A 41 -7.02 -1.57 2.97
C GLY A 41 -8.40 -1.84 2.38
N GLY A 42 -8.68 -1.22 1.23
CA GLY A 42 -9.95 -1.40 0.51
C GLY A 42 -11.18 -0.70 1.12
N ILE A 43 -11.03 0.03 2.22
CA ILE A 43 -12.11 0.75 2.91
C ILE A 43 -12.31 2.11 2.25
N TYR A 44 -13.52 2.40 1.74
CA TYR A 44 -13.77 3.59 0.93
C TYR A 44 -15.02 4.38 1.34
N THR A 45 -16.09 3.69 1.72
CA THR A 45 -17.41 4.26 2.01
C THR A 45 -17.79 4.10 3.47
N GLY A 46 -18.78 4.87 3.94
CA GLY A 46 -19.33 4.70 5.30
C GLY A 46 -19.87 3.29 5.57
N ALA A 47 -20.38 2.60 4.55
CA ALA A 47 -20.81 1.21 4.66
C ALA A 47 -19.63 0.26 4.92
N ASP A 48 -18.48 0.49 4.27
CA ASP A 48 -17.26 -0.28 4.53
C ASP A 48 -16.77 -0.05 5.96
N ILE A 49 -16.77 1.21 6.41
CA ILE A 49 -16.39 1.57 7.78
C ILE A 49 -17.29 0.80 8.77
N TYR A 50 -18.61 0.93 8.62
CA TYR A 50 -19.57 0.27 9.47
C TYR A 50 -19.36 -1.25 9.49
N LYS A 51 -19.17 -1.88 8.33
CA LYS A 51 -18.87 -3.31 8.19
C LYS A 51 -17.68 -3.73 9.06
N TYR A 52 -16.56 -3.02 8.99
CA TYR A 52 -15.36 -3.39 9.75
C TYR A 52 -15.49 -3.11 11.26
N ILE A 53 -16.21 -2.06 11.65
CA ILE A 53 -16.56 -1.84 13.05
C ILE A 53 -17.43 -2.99 13.59
N GLN A 54 -18.40 -3.47 12.81
CA GLN A 54 -19.22 -4.64 13.20
C GLN A 54 -18.41 -5.95 13.32
N LEU A 55 -17.31 -6.06 12.56
CA LEU A 55 -16.36 -7.18 12.66
C LEU A 55 -15.38 -7.05 13.84
N GLY A 56 -15.51 -6.01 14.67
CA GLY A 56 -14.73 -5.81 15.88
C GLY A 56 -13.54 -4.87 15.75
N ALA A 57 -13.33 -4.22 14.59
CA ALA A 57 -12.34 -3.15 14.51
C ALA A 57 -12.76 -1.96 15.38
N GLN A 58 -11.79 -1.32 16.04
CA GLN A 58 -12.00 -0.10 16.82
C GLN A 58 -11.78 1.17 16.00
N GLY A 59 -11.36 1.01 14.75
CA GLY A 59 -11.19 2.09 13.80
C GLY A 59 -10.79 1.56 12.43
N VAL A 60 -10.69 2.48 11.47
CA VAL A 60 -10.22 2.15 10.12
C VAL A 60 -9.16 3.13 9.66
N GLN A 61 -8.24 2.65 8.83
CA GLN A 61 -7.29 3.49 8.11
C GLN A 61 -7.68 3.56 6.63
N MET A 62 -7.77 4.77 6.11
CA MET A 62 -8.10 5.07 4.72
C MET A 62 -6.99 5.93 4.11
N ALA A 63 -6.52 5.57 2.92
CA ALA A 63 -5.47 6.30 2.22
C ALA A 63 -5.92 6.73 0.82
N THR A 64 -6.09 5.76 -0.10
CA THR A 64 -6.47 6.00 -1.50
C THR A 64 -7.68 6.91 -1.67
N ARG A 65 -8.65 6.87 -0.75
CA ARG A 65 -9.85 7.72 -0.75
C ARG A 65 -9.52 9.21 -0.76
N PHE A 66 -8.44 9.62 -0.08
CA PHE A 66 -8.11 11.02 0.15
C PHE A 66 -7.12 11.60 -0.87
N VAL A 67 -6.55 10.78 -1.76
CA VAL A 67 -5.51 11.25 -2.72
C VAL A 67 -6.04 12.35 -3.66
N ALA A 68 -7.27 12.22 -4.14
CA ALA A 68 -7.85 13.16 -5.11
C ALA A 68 -8.51 14.40 -4.46
N THR A 69 -8.39 14.58 -3.15
CA THR A 69 -8.93 15.76 -2.42
C THR A 69 -8.17 17.03 -2.75
N TYR A 70 -8.70 18.20 -2.40
CA TYR A 70 -8.01 19.48 -2.61
C TYR A 70 -6.81 19.65 -1.67
N GLU A 71 -6.93 19.13 -0.44
CA GLU A 71 -5.98 19.25 0.67
C GLU A 71 -4.74 18.37 0.49
N CYS A 72 -4.83 17.29 -0.29
CA CYS A 72 -3.67 16.47 -0.62
C CYS A 72 -2.66 17.29 -1.44
N ASP A 73 -1.39 17.32 -1.03
CA ASP A 73 -0.35 18.14 -1.66
C ASP A 73 0.24 17.54 -2.94
N ALA A 74 -0.26 16.38 -3.37
CA ALA A 74 0.18 15.75 -4.60
C ALA A 74 -0.19 16.58 -5.83
N SER A 75 0.67 16.52 -6.85
CA SER A 75 0.45 17.22 -8.11
C SER A 75 -0.90 16.86 -8.74
N ILE A 76 -1.47 17.80 -9.50
CA ILE A 76 -2.72 17.56 -10.22
C ILE A 76 -2.59 16.36 -11.17
N LYS A 77 -1.44 16.19 -11.82
CA LYS A 77 -1.14 15.04 -12.69
C LYS A 77 -1.23 13.71 -11.94
N PHE A 78 -0.69 13.65 -10.73
CA PHE A 78 -0.79 12.45 -9.89
C PHE A 78 -2.24 12.15 -9.51
N LYS A 79 -3.00 13.16 -9.08
CA LYS A 79 -4.42 13.01 -8.74
C LYS A 79 -5.26 12.55 -9.93
N GLU A 80 -5.00 13.11 -11.11
CA GLU A 80 -5.67 12.69 -12.35
C GLU A 80 -5.42 11.22 -12.70
N THR A 81 -4.23 10.69 -12.40
CA THR A 81 -3.95 9.25 -12.56
C THR A 81 -4.93 8.41 -11.73
N TYR A 82 -5.24 8.80 -10.50
CA TYR A 82 -6.22 8.11 -9.67
C TYR A 82 -7.64 8.22 -10.22
N LEU A 83 -8.01 9.40 -10.76
CA LEU A 83 -9.35 9.64 -11.32
C LEU A 83 -9.58 8.89 -12.64
N LYS A 84 -8.53 8.70 -13.45
CA LYS A 84 -8.57 8.01 -14.75
C LYS A 84 -8.35 6.50 -14.63
N CYS A 85 -7.79 6.03 -13.52
CA CYS A 85 -7.46 4.62 -13.30
C CYS A 85 -8.71 3.72 -13.35
N ARG A 86 -8.60 2.64 -14.13
CA ARG A 86 -9.55 1.53 -14.17
C ARG A 86 -8.98 0.32 -13.43
N LYS A 87 -9.81 -0.69 -13.19
CA LYS A 87 -9.41 -1.92 -12.52
C LYS A 87 -8.23 -2.62 -13.23
N ASP A 88 -8.25 -2.62 -14.57
CA ASP A 88 -7.22 -3.28 -15.39
C ASP A 88 -5.91 -2.49 -15.47
N ASP A 89 -5.91 -1.23 -15.01
CA ASP A 89 -4.72 -0.39 -14.93
C ASP A 89 -3.91 -0.66 -13.66
N LEU A 90 -4.37 -1.55 -12.77
CA LEU A 90 -3.62 -1.91 -11.57
C LEU A 90 -2.68 -3.08 -11.85
N MET A 91 -1.46 -3.00 -11.30
CA MET A 91 -0.50 -4.10 -11.31
C MET A 91 0.08 -4.33 -9.92
N ILE A 92 0.59 -5.55 -9.72
CA ILE A 92 1.44 -5.88 -8.59
C ILE A 92 2.88 -5.69 -9.04
N ILE A 93 3.66 -4.99 -8.24
CA ILE A 93 5.08 -4.75 -8.45
C ILE A 93 5.88 -5.35 -7.31
N ASP A 94 7.09 -5.79 -7.58
CA ASP A 94 8.06 -6.05 -6.54
C ASP A 94 8.80 -4.75 -6.22
N SER A 95 8.78 -4.38 -4.95
CA SER A 95 9.65 -3.31 -4.45
C SER A 95 11.12 -3.74 -4.57
N PRO A 96 12.07 -2.80 -4.50
CA PRO A 96 13.51 -3.10 -4.53
C PRO A 96 14.02 -4.04 -3.43
N VAL A 97 13.17 -4.35 -2.43
CA VAL A 97 13.45 -5.29 -1.33
C VAL A 97 12.62 -6.58 -1.41
N GLY A 98 11.92 -6.83 -2.52
CA GLY A 98 11.16 -8.05 -2.75
C GLY A 98 9.80 -8.11 -2.07
N LEU A 99 9.30 -6.99 -1.54
CA LEU A 99 7.95 -6.89 -0.99
C LEU A 99 6.96 -6.48 -2.09
N PRO A 100 5.78 -7.12 -2.19
CA PRO A 100 4.78 -6.76 -3.18
C PRO A 100 4.14 -5.41 -2.86
N GLY A 101 3.91 -4.61 -3.89
CA GLY A 101 3.16 -3.36 -3.86
C GLY A 101 2.09 -3.32 -4.95
N ARG A 102 1.05 -2.51 -4.76
CA ARG A 102 0.02 -2.26 -5.78
C ARG A 102 0.22 -0.86 -6.35
N ALA A 103 0.30 -0.76 -7.67
CA ALA A 103 0.52 0.50 -8.36
C ALA A 103 -0.37 0.62 -9.60
N VAL A 104 -0.60 1.86 -10.04
CA VAL A 104 -1.19 2.15 -11.35
C VAL A 104 -0.11 1.95 -12.41
N LYS A 105 -0.40 1.13 -13.42
CA LYS A 105 0.48 0.84 -14.55
C LYS A 105 0.89 2.13 -15.25
N ASN A 106 2.18 2.21 -15.55
CA ASN A 106 2.77 3.26 -16.36
C ASN A 106 4.03 2.72 -17.03
N LYS A 107 4.57 3.48 -17.98
CA LYS A 107 5.77 3.11 -18.73
C LYS A 107 6.98 2.83 -17.83
N PHE A 108 7.17 3.61 -16.77
CA PHE A 108 8.28 3.41 -15.83
C PHE A 108 8.22 2.03 -15.18
N LEU A 109 7.04 1.63 -14.67
CA LEU A 109 6.84 0.36 -13.99
C LEU A 109 6.89 -0.82 -14.97
N GLU A 110 6.39 -0.65 -16.20
CA GLU A 110 6.52 -1.67 -17.25
C GLU A 110 7.99 -1.98 -17.57
N GLU A 111 8.82 -0.95 -17.75
CA GLU A 111 10.25 -1.11 -18.00
C GLU A 111 10.96 -1.76 -16.80
N VAL A 112 10.66 -1.31 -15.58
CA VAL A 112 11.21 -1.91 -14.35
C VAL A 112 10.83 -3.38 -14.22
N SER A 113 9.57 -3.72 -14.48
CA SER A 113 9.06 -5.09 -14.47
C SER A 113 9.67 -5.97 -15.57
N SER A 114 10.08 -5.38 -16.70
CA SER A 114 10.82 -6.07 -17.76
C SER A 114 12.33 -6.17 -17.48
N GLY A 115 12.78 -5.78 -16.28
CA GLY A 115 14.18 -5.88 -15.85
C GLY A 115 15.07 -4.69 -16.24
N VAL A 116 14.50 -3.63 -16.82
CA VAL A 116 15.26 -2.41 -17.12
C VAL A 116 15.65 -1.73 -15.80
N ARG A 117 16.95 -1.55 -15.61
CA ARG A 117 17.48 -0.81 -14.47
C ARG A 117 17.39 0.68 -14.72
N LYS A 118 16.64 1.39 -13.89
CA LYS A 118 16.57 2.85 -13.84
C LYS A 118 17.78 3.39 -13.09
N PRO A 119 18.55 4.32 -13.68
CA PRO A 119 19.74 4.86 -13.03
C PRO A 119 19.34 5.71 -11.82
N PHE A 120 19.92 5.40 -10.66
CA PHE A 120 19.76 6.23 -9.47
C PHE A 120 21.00 6.14 -8.56
N LYS A 121 21.22 7.19 -7.77
CA LYS A 121 22.07 7.14 -6.58
C LYS A 121 21.15 7.04 -5.38
N CYS A 122 21.45 6.16 -4.42
CA CYS A 122 20.61 6.01 -3.23
C CYS A 122 20.62 7.32 -2.42
N PRO A 123 19.50 8.07 -2.38
CA PRO A 123 19.54 9.41 -1.80
C PRO A 123 19.29 9.39 -0.29
N TRP A 124 18.57 8.38 0.24
CA TRP A 124 18.16 8.35 1.66
C TRP A 124 18.72 7.20 2.49
N LYS A 125 19.27 6.13 1.88
CA LYS A 125 19.64 4.89 2.61
C LYS A 125 18.58 4.44 3.62
N CYS A 126 17.31 4.53 3.23
CA CYS A 126 16.15 4.46 4.14
C CYS A 126 15.93 3.10 4.80
N LEU A 127 16.36 2.01 4.17
CA LEU A 127 16.15 0.64 4.66
C LEU A 127 17.48 -0.11 4.75
N LYS A 128 17.72 -0.74 5.91
CA LYS A 128 18.90 -1.59 6.14
C LYS A 128 18.98 -2.76 5.17
N THR A 129 17.84 -3.30 4.75
CA THR A 129 17.73 -4.47 3.85
C THR A 129 17.79 -4.11 2.37
N CYS A 130 17.81 -2.81 2.01
CA CYS A 130 17.85 -2.39 0.60
C CYS A 130 19.28 -2.40 0.04
N ASN A 131 19.51 -3.27 -0.95
CA ASN A 131 20.76 -3.28 -1.70
C ASN A 131 20.64 -2.42 -2.97
N PHE A 132 20.92 -1.13 -2.85
CA PHE A 132 20.84 -0.17 -3.96
C PHE A 132 21.77 -0.49 -5.14
N LYS A 133 22.81 -1.32 -4.94
CA LYS A 133 23.69 -1.77 -6.03
C LYS A 133 23.01 -2.81 -6.93
N LYS A 134 22.06 -3.59 -6.40
CA LYS A 134 21.32 -4.63 -7.12
C LYS A 134 19.89 -4.20 -7.50
N ALA A 135 19.32 -3.25 -6.78
CA ALA A 135 17.99 -2.72 -7.06
C ALA A 135 17.85 -2.17 -8.50
N THR A 136 16.72 -2.47 -9.14
CA THR A 136 16.37 -1.98 -10.48
C THR A 136 15.95 -0.51 -10.48
N TYR A 137 15.45 0.00 -9.36
CA TYR A 137 15.08 1.40 -9.15
C TYR A 137 15.08 1.74 -7.66
N CYS A 138 14.94 3.02 -7.31
CA CYS A 138 14.69 3.45 -5.93
C CYS A 138 13.20 3.76 -5.75
N ILE A 139 12.49 2.95 -4.94
CA ILE A 139 11.05 3.13 -4.75
C ILE A 139 10.72 4.46 -4.06
N ALA A 140 11.53 4.90 -3.10
CA ALA A 140 11.33 6.21 -2.48
C ALA A 140 11.48 7.36 -3.50
N LEU A 141 12.38 7.22 -4.48
CA LEU A 141 12.59 8.26 -5.49
C LEU A 141 11.41 8.26 -6.47
N ALA A 142 10.98 7.08 -6.92
CA ALA A 142 9.80 6.92 -7.76
C ALA A 142 8.53 7.46 -7.08
N LEU A 143 8.35 7.23 -5.77
CA LEU A 143 7.21 7.77 -5.02
C LEU A 143 7.25 9.30 -4.94
N THR A 144 8.43 9.89 -4.65
CA THR A 144 8.61 11.35 -4.63
C THR A 144 8.36 11.96 -6.01
N ASN A 145 8.90 11.36 -7.07
CA ASN A 145 8.67 11.78 -8.45
C ASN A 145 7.19 11.72 -8.81
N ALA A 146 6.52 10.61 -8.48
CA ALA A 146 5.11 10.44 -8.75
C ALA A 146 4.26 11.49 -8.01
N GLN A 147 4.51 11.74 -6.72
CA GLN A 147 3.85 12.80 -5.95
C GLN A 147 4.00 14.17 -6.63
N GLN A 148 5.19 14.47 -7.16
CA GLN A 148 5.47 15.70 -7.92
C GLN A 148 4.93 15.72 -9.35
N GLY A 149 4.30 14.63 -9.82
CA GLY A 149 3.70 14.53 -11.16
C GLY A 149 4.66 14.11 -12.27
N LYS A 150 5.85 13.64 -11.91
CA LYS A 150 6.84 13.01 -12.80
C LYS A 150 6.56 11.51 -12.86
N LEU A 151 5.52 11.15 -13.60
CA LEU A 151 4.97 9.78 -13.59
C LEU A 151 5.82 8.77 -14.37
N GLU A 152 6.81 9.24 -15.15
CA GLU A 152 7.66 8.42 -16.00
C GLU A 152 9.11 8.31 -15.51
N ASP A 153 9.44 8.95 -14.37
CA ASP A 153 10.80 9.14 -13.84
C ASP A 153 11.09 8.38 -12.53
#